data_AF-A0A929DD79-F1
#
_entry.id   AF-A0A929DD79-F1
#
_cell.length_a   1.000
_cell.length_b   1.000
_cell.length_c   1.000
_cell.angle_alpha   90.00
_cell.angle_beta   90.00
_cell.angle_gamma   90.00
#
_symmetry.space_group_name_H-M   'P 1'
#
loop_
_entity.id
_entity.type
_entity.pdbx_description
1 polymer ?
#
loop_
_entity_poly.entity_id
_entity_poly.type
_entity_poly.pdbx_seq_one_letter_code
_entity_poly.pdbx_strand_id
1 'polypeptide(L)' 'TVKEGRGESRHRVTLRKADYERLSGGKVSPEALVTESFRFLLEREPKESILRSFDLTVIGRYFPEYEREIARRL' A
#
# COMPACT_ATOMS: atom_id res chain seq x y z
N THR A 1 9.20 -3.50 5.71
CA THR A 1 9.25 -4.96 5.91
C THR A 1 7.91 -5.41 6.42
N VAL A 2 7.39 -6.52 5.90
CA VAL A 2 6.11 -7.12 6.31
C VAL A 2 6.42 -8.43 7.02
N LYS A 3 5.78 -8.67 8.17
CA LYS A 3 5.91 -9.90 8.95
C LYS A 3 4.52 -10.50 9.15
N GLU A 4 4.38 -11.79 8.84
CA GLU A 4 3.12 -12.53 8.98
C GLU A 4 3.46 -13.98 9.37
N GLY A 5 2.89 -14.47 10.47
CA GLY A 5 3.24 -15.79 11.00
C GLY A 5 4.76 -15.95 11.22
N ARG A 6 5.34 -17.04 10.69
CA ARG A 6 6.78 -17.36 10.84
C ARG A 6 7.68 -16.77 9.74
N GLY A 7 7.16 -15.93 8.84
CA GLY A 7 7.94 -15.42 7.69
C GLY A 7 8.01 -13.90 7.60
N GLU A 8 9.06 -13.40 6.97
CA GLU A 8 9.22 -11.98 6.64
C GLU A 8 9.39 -11.76 5.14
N SER A 9 8.90 -10.62 4.65
CA SER A 9 9.13 -10.14 3.30
C SER A 9 9.57 -8.68 3.31
N ARG A 10 10.50 -8.35 2.42
CA ARG A 10 10.99 -6.98 2.22
C ARG A 10 10.46 -6.45 0.90
N HIS A 11 9.99 -5.21 0.94
CA HIS A 11 9.40 -4.51 -0.19
C HIS A 11 9.97 -3.09 -0.24
N ARG A 12 10.27 -2.63 -1.46
CA ARG A 12 10.66 -1.25 -1.74
C ARG A 12 9.51 -0.55 -2.44
N VAL A 13 8.90 0.42 -1.76
CA VAL A 13 7.78 1.17 -2.32
C VAL A 13 8.27 2.56 -2.70
N THR A 14 7.87 3.00 -3.89
CA THR A 14 8.04 4.39 -4.32
C THR A 14 6.69 5.09 -4.27
N LEU A 15 6.70 6.35 -3.87
CA LEU A 15 5.51 7.18 -3.71
C LEU A 15 5.86 8.60 -4.11
N ARG A 16 5.25 9.07 -5.19
CA ARG A 16 5.41 10.46 -5.64
C ARG A 16 4.56 11.37 -4.76
N LYS A 17 5.02 12.61 -4.55
CA LYS A 17 4.31 13.60 -3.72
C LYS A 17 2.87 13.84 -4.19
N ALA A 18 2.65 13.96 -5.51
CA ALA A 18 1.32 14.17 -6.07
C ALA A 18 0.37 12.98 -5.79
N ASP A 19 0.86 11.75 -5.87
CA ASP A 19 0.06 10.55 -5.56
C ASP A 19 -0.22 10.43 -4.07
N TYR A 20 0.75 10.77 -3.22
CA TYR A 20 0.54 10.86 -1.79
C TYR A 20 -0.57 11.86 -1.43
N GLU A 21 -0.51 13.07 -1.97
CA GLU A 21 -1.53 14.12 -1.75
C GLU A 21 -2.90 13.65 -2.23
N ARG A 22 -2.98 13.01 -3.40
CA ARG A 22 -4.22 12.49 -3.96
C ARG A 22 -4.83 11.35 -3.14
N LEU A 23 -4.02 10.42 -2.64
CA LEU A 23 -4.48 9.22 -1.91
C LEU A 23 -4.79 9.49 -0.43
N SER A 24 -4.09 10.43 0.20
CA SER A 24 -4.20 10.70 1.65
C SER A 24 -4.80 12.07 1.99
N GLY A 25 -5.03 12.91 0.98
CA GLY A 25 -5.35 14.33 1.19
C GLY A 25 -4.26 15.13 1.89
N GLY A 26 -3.04 14.58 2.03
CA GLY A 26 -1.96 15.19 2.81
C GLY A 26 -2.22 15.22 4.33
N LYS A 27 -3.19 14.45 4.82
CA LYS A 27 -3.65 14.49 6.23
C LYS A 27 -2.90 13.53 7.14
N VAL A 28 -2.33 12.45 6.58
CA VAL A 28 -1.59 11.42 7.31
C VAL A 28 -0.15 11.35 6.82
N SER A 29 0.77 10.75 7.57
CA SER A 29 2.15 10.60 7.09
C SER A 29 2.24 9.64 5.88
N PRO A 30 3.26 9.76 5.02
CA PRO A 30 3.53 8.79 3.96
C PRO A 30 3.65 7.35 4.47
N GLU A 31 4.23 7.17 5.66
CA GLU A 31 4.36 5.86 6.30
C GLU A 31 3.01 5.27 6.70
N ALA A 32 2.06 6.10 7.14
CA ALA A 32 0.71 5.65 7.47
C ALA A 32 -0.05 5.19 6.22
N LEU A 33 0.02 5.97 5.13
CA LEU A 33 -0.54 5.57 3.84
C LEU A 33 0.04 4.23 3.37
N VAL A 34 1.37 4.07 3.37
CA VAL A 34 2.03 2.82 2.96
C VAL A 34 1.61 1.66 3.87
N THR A 35 1.51 1.88 5.18
CA THR A 35 1.10 0.84 6.14
C THR A 35 -0.33 0.35 5.87
N GLU A 36 -1.29 1.26 5.71
CA GLU A 36 -2.67 0.89 5.38
C GLU A 36 -2.78 0.24 4.00
N SER A 37 -1.93 0.64 3.05
CA SER A 37 -1.86 0.01 1.73
C SER A 37 -1.40 -1.45 1.81
N PHE A 38 -0.43 -1.76 2.67
CA PHE A 38 -0.03 -3.15 2.91
C PHE A 38 -1.10 -3.94 3.65
N ARG A 39 -1.85 -3.33 4.58
CA ARG A 39 -3.02 -4.01 5.18
C ARG A 39 -4.07 -4.37 4.13
N PHE A 40 -4.40 -3.42 3.25
CA PHE A 40 -5.30 -3.65 2.12
C PHE A 40 -4.88 -4.83 1.24
N LEU A 41 -3.58 -4.91 0.91
CA LEU A 41 -3.03 -6.01 0.11
C LEU A 41 -3.10 -7.35 0.85
N LEU A 42 -2.71 -7.40 2.12
CA LEU A 42 -2.70 -8.64 2.92
C LEU A 42 -4.09 -9.21 3.18
N GLU A 43 -5.14 -8.38 3.13
CA GLU A 43 -6.53 -8.85 3.16
C GLU A 43 -6.94 -9.61 1.88
N ARG A 44 -6.20 -9.45 0.78
CA ARG A 44 -6.55 -9.95 -0.57
C ARG A 44 -5.59 -10.99 -1.10
N GLU A 45 -4.31 -10.89 -0.77
CA GLU A 45 -3.27 -11.79 -1.25
C GLU A 45 -2.19 -12.06 -0.19
N PRO A 46 -1.55 -13.24 -0.20
CA PRO A 46 -0.46 -13.53 0.72
C PRO A 46 0.76 -12.66 0.43
N LYS A 47 1.55 -12.33 1.45
CA LYS A 47 2.72 -11.44 1.32
C LYS A 47 3.75 -11.89 0.28
N GLU A 48 3.81 -13.18 -0.03
CA GLU A 48 4.69 -13.77 -1.06
C GLU A 48 4.30 -13.35 -2.49
N SER A 49 3.03 -12.99 -2.70
CA SER A 49 2.51 -12.51 -4.00
C SER A 49 2.71 -11.01 -4.21
N ILE A 50 2.93 -10.25 -3.13
CA ILE A 50 3.15 -8.81 -3.22
C ILE A 50 4.50 -8.53 -3.87
N LEU A 51 4.51 -7.69 -4.90
CA LEU A 51 5.72 -7.28 -5.62
C LEU A 51 6.81 -6.78 -4.66
N ARG A 52 8.06 -7.21 -4.89
CA ARG A 52 9.20 -6.81 -4.06
C ARG A 52 9.57 -5.34 -4.22
N SER A 53 9.29 -4.74 -5.38
CA SER A 53 9.53 -3.32 -5.63
C SER A 53 8.47 -2.78 -6.58
N PHE A 54 7.80 -1.70 -6.21
CA PHE A 54 6.74 -1.11 -7.02
C PHE A 54 6.45 0.35 -6.64
N ASP A 55 5.75 1.06 -7.52
CA ASP A 55 5.13 2.34 -7.22
C ASP A 55 3.76 2.11 -6.60
N LEU A 56 3.42 2.82 -5.51
CA LEU A 56 2.19 2.58 -4.76
C LEU A 56 0.93 2.64 -5.63
N THR A 57 0.93 3.42 -6.71
CA THR A 57 -0.18 3.53 -7.66
C THR A 57 -0.45 2.25 -8.46
N VAL A 58 0.53 1.34 -8.55
CA VAL A 58 0.37 0.04 -9.20
C VAL A 58 -0.71 -0.79 -8.53
N ILE A 59 -0.95 -0.62 -7.22
CA ILE A 59 -2.02 -1.32 -6.50
C ILE A 59 -3.38 -1.07 -7.17
N GLY A 60 -3.66 0.17 -7.57
CA GLY A 60 -4.91 0.54 -8.24
C GLY A 60 -5.12 -0.12 -9.61
N ARG A 61 -4.05 -0.60 -10.25
CA ARG A 61 -4.14 -1.35 -11.52
C ARG A 61 -4.60 -2.79 -11.30
N TYR A 62 -4.21 -3.39 -10.17
CA TYR A 62 -4.63 -4.74 -9.78
C TYR A 62 -5.98 -4.73 -9.04
N PHE A 63 -6.23 -3.68 -8.25
CA PHE A 63 -7.40 -3.51 -7.42
C PHE A 63 -8.03 -2.13 -7.69
N PRO A 64 -8.94 -2.00 -8.67
CA PRO A 64 -9.55 -0.72 -9.03
C PRO A 64 -10.26 0.00 -7.88
N GLU A 65 -10.66 -0.71 -6.82
CA GLU A 65 -11.29 -0.14 -5.63
C GLU A 65 -10.31 0.51 -4.64
N TYR A 66 -9.00 0.26 -4.81
CA TYR A 66 -7.96 0.61 -3.86
C TYR A 66 -8.00 2.08 -3.42
N GLU A 67 -8.07 3.02 -4.36
CA GLU A 67 -7.97 4.45 -4.02
C GLU A 67 -9.17 4.93 -3.18
N ARG A 68 -10.37 4.42 -3.51
CA ARG A 68 -11.58 4.71 -2.74
C ARG A 68 -11.52 4.06 -1.36
N GLU A 69 -10.99 2.85 -1.28
CA GLU A 69 -10.85 2.13 -0.01
C GLU A 69 -9.84 2.83 0.91
N ILE A 70 -8.66 3.17 0.40
CA ILE A 70 -7.58 3.75 1.18
C ILE A 70 -7.97 5.14 1.71
N ALA A 71 -8.66 5.95 0.88
CA ALA A 71 -9.19 7.25 1.30
C ALA A 71 -10.29 7.15 2.37
N ARG A 72 -10.94 5.99 2.55
CA ARG A 72 -11.89 5.75 3.64
C ARG A 72 -11.23 5.25 4.92
N ARG A 73 -10.07 4.60 4.80
CA ARG A 73 -9.32 4.04 5.93
C ARG A 73 -8.40 5.07 6.60
N LEU A 74 -8.03 6.14 5.89
CA LEU A 74 -7.17 7.25 6.32
C LEU A 74 -7.97 8.48 6.71
#